data_AF-Q3ABA3-F1
#
_entry.id   AF-Q3ABA3-F1
#
_cell.length_a   1.000
_cell.length_b   1.000
_cell.length_c   1.000
_cell.angle_alpha   90.00
_cell.angle_beta   90.00
_cell.angle_gamma   90.00
#
_symmetry.space_group_name_H-M   'P 1'
#
loop_
_entity.id
_entity.type
_entity.pdbx_description
1 polymer ?
#
loop_
_entity_poly.entity_id
_entity_poly.type
_entity_poly.pdbx_seq_one_letter_code
_entity_poly.pdbx_strand_id
1 'polypeptide(L)' 'MYNLKDREEQFYRELIAEISRIILKKDFIKLKKDLTKQYKKAKIKDAESAALEDALIAFLSKKLEDI' A
#
# COMPACT_ATOMS: atom_id res chain seq x y z
N MET A 1 -25.32 -20.94 10.87
CA MET A 1 -24.14 -20.92 11.76
C MET A 1 -23.05 -20.22 10.96
N TYR A 2 -22.74 -18.96 11.28
CA TYR A 2 -21.76 -18.19 10.49
C TYR A 2 -20.35 -18.71 10.81
N ASN A 3 -19.70 -19.33 9.83
CA ASN A 3 -18.34 -19.81 9.95
C ASN A 3 -17.40 -18.61 10.14
N LEU A 4 -16.72 -18.55 11.30
CA LEU A 4 -15.71 -17.52 11.57
C LEU A 4 -14.62 -17.47 10.49
N LYS A 5 -14.31 -18.62 9.86
CA LYS A 5 -13.39 -18.72 8.72
C LYS A 5 -13.82 -17.88 7.51
N ASP A 6 -15.12 -17.81 7.22
CA ASP A 6 -15.62 -17.08 6.05
C ASP A 6 -15.48 -15.56 6.25
N ARG A 7 -15.59 -15.08 7.50
CA ARG A 7 -15.41 -13.66 7.83
C ARG A 7 -13.95 -13.22 7.73
N GLU A 8 -13.01 -14.02 8.23
CA GLU A 8 -11.59 -13.70 8.12
C GLU A 8 -11.13 -13.71 6.65
N GLU A 9 -11.54 -14.72 5.88
CA GLU A 9 -11.22 -14.77 4.45
C GLU A 9 -11.80 -13.58 3.69
N GLN A 10 -13.05 -13.21 3.98
CA GLN A 10 -13.69 -12.05 3.38
C GLN A 10 -12.96 -10.75 3.73
N PHE A 11 -12.54 -10.58 4.99
CA PHE A 11 -11.75 -9.43 5.42
C PHE A 11 -10.44 -9.31 4.62
N TYR A 12 -9.68 -10.40 4.46
CA TYR A 12 -8.45 -10.37 3.67
C TYR A 12 -8.71 -10.06 2.20
N ARG A 13 -9.79 -10.59 1.61
CA ARG A 13 -10.19 -10.28 0.22
C ARG A 13 -10.51 -8.79 0.05
N GLU A 14 -11.23 -8.20 1.00
CA GLU A 14 -11.57 -6.77 0.98
C GLU A 14 -10.31 -5.91 1.10
N LEU A 15 -9.40 -6.25 2.03
CA LEU A 15 -8.13 -5.56 2.20
C LEU A 15 -7.25 -5.63 0.95
N ILE A 16 -7.12 -6.82 0.33
CA ILE A 16 -6.37 -7.00 -0.92
C ILE A 16 -6.98 -6.17 -2.06
N ALA A 17 -8.31 -6.15 -2.18
CA ALA A 17 -9.00 -5.35 -3.19
C ALA A 17 -8.76 -3.85 -2.98
N GLU A 18 -8.73 -3.40 -1.73
CA GLU A 18 -8.43 -2.01 -1.39
C GLU A 18 -6.99 -1.61 -1.75
N ILE A 19 -6.00 -2.42 -1.36
CA ILE A 19 -4.60 -2.22 -1.73
C ILE A 19 -4.47 -2.16 -3.26
N SER A 20 -5.14 -3.08 -3.96
CA SER A 20 -5.15 -3.14 -5.43
C SER A 20 -5.70 -1.85 -6.06
N ARG A 21 -6.70 -1.21 -5.46
CA ARG A 21 -7.21 0.09 -5.91
C ARG A 21 -6.22 1.21 -5.63
N ILE A 22 -5.54 1.19 -4.47
CA ILE A 22 -4.54 2.20 -4.09
C ILE A 22 -3.38 2.20 -5.08
N ILE A 23 -2.81 1.03 -5.40
CA ILE A 23 -1.64 0.94 -6.27
C ILE A 23 -1.89 1.44 -7.70
N LEU A 24 -3.14 1.49 -8.14
CA LEU A 24 -3.55 2.01 -9.44
C LEU A 24 -3.81 3.53 -9.46
N LYS A 25 -3.83 4.20 -8.30
CA LYS A 25 -4.05 5.65 -8.23
C LYS A 25 -2.85 6.40 -8.82
N LYS A 26 -3.12 7.43 -9.63
CA LYS A 26 -2.07 8.29 -10.23
C LYS A 26 -1.14 8.89 -9.17
N ASP A 27 -1.72 9.36 -8.07
CA ASP A 27 -0.96 10.00 -6.98
C ASP A 27 -0.05 8.99 -6.25
N PHE A 28 -0.51 7.74 -6.11
CA PHE A 28 0.30 6.66 -5.55
C PHE A 28 1.49 6.33 -6.46
N ILE A 29 1.23 6.17 -7.76
CA ILE A 29 2.27 5.88 -8.75
C ILE A 29 3.32 7.00 -8.76
N LYS A 30 2.88 8.26 -8.69
CA LYS A 30 3.76 9.43 -8.60
C LYS A 30 4.62 9.37 -7.34
N LEU A 31 4.00 9.18 -6.18
CA LEU A 31 4.70 9.09 -4.90
C LEU A 31 5.74 7.95 -4.89
N LYS A 32 5.36 6.74 -5.31
CA LYS A 32 6.27 5.59 -5.41
C LYS A 32 7.46 5.91 -6.31
N LYS A 33 7.24 6.57 -7.46
CA LYS A 33 8.31 6.94 -8.39
C LYS A 33 9.27 7.96 -7.78
N ASP A 34 8.74 8.95 -7.08
CA ASP A 34 9.53 9.98 -6.41
C ASP A 34 10.38 9.39 -5.28
N LEU A 35 9.79 8.53 -4.43
CA LEU A 35 10.50 7.78 -3.39
C LEU A 35 11.57 6.85 -3.97
N THR A 36 11.24 6.09 -5.02
CA THR A 36 12.21 5.21 -5.70
C THR A 36 13.43 5.99 -6.17
N LYS A 37 13.23 7.19 -6.74
CA LYS A 37 14.33 8.05 -7.20
C LYS A 37 15.21 8.51 -6.04
N GLN A 38 14.60 8.89 -4.92
CA GLN A 38 15.33 9.31 -3.71
C GLN A 38 16.11 8.14 -3.10
N TYR A 39 15.52 6.96 -3.02
CA TYR A 39 16.13 5.77 -2.44
C TYR A 39 17.28 5.22 -3.29
N LYS A 40 17.14 5.23 -4.63
CA LYS A 40 18.25 4.93 -5.54
C LYS A 40 19.40 5.93 -5.36
N LYS A 41 19.12 7.23 -5.20
CA LYS A 41 20.15 8.26 -4.94
C LYS A 41 20.85 8.03 -3.60
N ALA A 42 20.11 7.59 -2.58
CA ALA A 42 20.63 7.25 -1.25
C ALA A 42 21.31 5.88 -1.18
N LYS A 43 21.37 5.12 -2.29
CA LYS A 43 21.93 3.76 -2.36
C LYS A 43 21.26 2.78 -1.38
N ILE A 44 19.96 2.95 -1.13
CA ILE A 44 19.17 1.99 -0.36
C ILE A 44 19.06 0.69 -1.16
N LYS A 45 19.35 -0.44 -0.51
CA LYS A 45 19.17 -1.77 -1.08
C LYS A 45 17.67 -2.02 -1.29
N ASP A 46 17.31 -2.61 -2.43
CA ASP A 46 15.91 -2.90 -2.77
C ASP A 46 15.00 -1.66 -2.77
N ALA A 47 15.53 -0.52 -3.25
CA ALA A 47 14.88 0.78 -3.27
C ALA A 47 13.44 0.79 -3.84
N GLU A 48 13.13 -0.12 -4.78
CA GLU A 48 11.77 -0.23 -5.35
C GLU A 48 10.76 -0.83 -4.38
N SER A 49 11.18 -1.82 -3.59
CA SER A 49 10.35 -2.45 -2.56
C SER A 49 10.14 -1.49 -1.40
N ALA A 50 11.21 -0.86 -0.90
CA ALA A 50 11.11 0.16 0.15
C ALA A 50 10.19 1.32 -0.26
N ALA A 51 10.32 1.81 -1.49
CA ALA A 51 9.44 2.87 -2.00
C ALA A 51 7.97 2.43 -2.17
N LEU A 52 7.72 1.14 -2.44
CA LEU A 52 6.36 0.59 -2.49
C LEU A 52 5.75 0.54 -1.10
N GLU A 53 6.48 0.02 -0.11
CA GLU A 53 6.06 -0.10 1.28
C GLU A 53 5.71 1.27 1.87
N ASP A 54 6.62 2.23 1.77
CA ASP A 54 6.41 3.58 2.32
C ASP A 54 5.27 4.33 1.62
N ALA A 55 5.11 4.15 0.31
CA ALA A 55 3.99 4.73 -0.42
C ALA A 55 2.64 4.12 0.02
N LEU A 56 2.60 2.81 0.30
CA LEU A 56 1.41 2.14 0.80
C LEU A 56 1.06 2.61 2.21
N ILE A 57 2.05 2.69 3.10
CA ILE A 57 1.88 3.21 4.47
C ILE A 57 1.28 4.62 4.41
N ALA A 58 1.85 5.53 3.61
CA ALA A 58 1.34 6.89 3.50
C ALA A 58 -0.13 6.96 3.06
N PHE A 59 -0.56 6.10 2.13
CA PHE A 59 -1.94 6.06 1.65
C PHE A 59 -2.92 5.39 2.63
N LEU A 60 -2.48 4.37 3.36
CA LEU A 60 -3.28 3.68 4.37
C LEU A 60 -3.41 4.53 5.64
N SER A 61 -2.34 5.17 6.09
CA SER A 61 -2.35 6.08 7.24
C SER A 61 -3.26 7.28 7.01
N LYS A 62 -3.24 7.87 5.81
CA LYS A 62 -4.14 8.99 5.48
C LYS A 62 -5.62 8.60 5.55
N LYS A 63 -5.95 7.35 5.22
CA LYS A 63 -7.32 6.83 5.37
C LYS A 63 -7.75 6.61 6.82
N LEU A 64 -6.79 6.34 7.73
CA LEU A 64 -7.08 6.19 9.16
C LEU A 64 -7.28 7.55 9.85
N GLU A 65 -6.69 8.63 9.32
CA GLU A 65 -6.94 9.99 9.83
C GLU A 65 -8.32 10.54 9.44
N ASP A 66 -8.94 9.99 8.39
CA ASP A 66 -10.29 10.36 7.92
C ASP A 66 -11.43 9.54 8.60
N ILE A 67 -11.11 8.63 9.54
CA ILE A 67 -12.05 7.80 10.33
C ILE A 67 -12.07 8.28 11.78
#